data_AF-A0A0R1W9W4-F1
#
_entry.id   AF-A0A0R1W9W4-F1
#
_cell.length_a   1.000
_cell.length_b   1.000
_cell.length_c   1.000
_cell.angle_alpha   90.00
_cell.angle_beta   90.00
_cell.angle_gamma   90.00
#
_symmetry.space_group_name_H-M   'P 1'
#
loop_
_entity.id
_entity.type
_entity.pdbx_description
1 polymer ?
#
loop_
_entity_poly.entity_id
_entity_poly.type
_entity_poly.pdbx_seq_one_letter_code
_entity_poly.pdbx_strand_id
1 'polypeptide(L)'
;MDINIFIERRKSLKMSQVKLCKGICTQSTLSKFENNGHVPSLNILNKLCERLGLSVDDLYKNSTDSTSYMRTVLERIEREFMMESYPEVAQSLNEIDVNTINNTTLKMQYYYQKGLFTALTNGKSEEMFFYFSRILDDLDERHQTIYSYIAYVGLGTFYLRINQIKEASFYFEKVAQYIEQNEKELYSKDNVNAYLRILTIVYFTADFYIKVHDYEKGQDMVNRGIRLCSEQHMTYYLPRLKFLAAKIAIGKDRPKEEVDNLLTESSAFAKINRNEVVELRINALRNEYSEKNKKDSQ
;
A
#
# COMPACT_ATOMS: atom_id res chain seq x y z
N MET A 1 12.50 21.14 -5.71
CA MET A 1 12.01 21.90 -6.88
C MET A 1 13.12 21.95 -7.89
N ASP A 2 12.94 21.23 -8.99
CA ASP A 2 13.86 21.22 -10.11
C ASP A 2 13.55 22.40 -11.04
N ILE A 3 14.39 23.44 -10.94
CA ILE A 3 14.28 24.67 -11.73
C ILE A 3 14.65 24.38 -13.19
N ASN A 4 15.37 23.29 -13.49
CA ASN A 4 15.71 22.95 -14.87
C ASN A 4 14.45 22.61 -15.68
N ILE A 5 13.46 21.94 -15.09
CA ILE A 5 12.16 21.69 -15.74
C ILE A 5 11.53 23.00 -16.22
N PHE A 6 11.55 24.02 -15.35
CA PHE A 6 11.03 25.35 -15.66
C PHE A 6 11.82 26.00 -16.82
N ILE A 7 13.15 25.97 -16.75
CA ILE A 7 14.06 26.59 -17.73
C ILE A 7 13.94 25.90 -19.09
N GLU A 8 13.97 24.57 -19.11
CA GLU A 8 13.87 23.76 -20.33
C GLU A 8 12.52 23.97 -21.01
N ARG A 9 11.42 24.00 -20.24
CA ARG A 9 10.10 24.29 -20.79
C ARG A 9 10.02 25.69 -21.41
N ARG A 10 10.58 26.71 -20.73
CA ARG A 10 10.65 28.06 -21.30
C ARG A 10 11.45 28.08 -22.61
N LYS A 11 12.60 27.39 -22.64
CA LYS A 11 13.46 27.29 -23.83
C LYS A 11 12.78 26.51 -24.96
N SER A 12 12.05 25.43 -24.68
CA SER A 12 11.32 24.66 -25.69
C SER A 12 10.23 25.48 -26.36
N LEU A 13 9.59 26.39 -25.61
CA LEU A 13 8.62 27.36 -26.12
C LEU A 13 9.26 28.58 -26.79
N LYS A 14 10.61 28.62 -26.89
CA LYS A 14 11.40 29.75 -27.42
C LYS A 14 11.02 31.09 -26.78
N MET A 15 10.67 31.08 -25.49
CA MET A 15 10.20 32.26 -24.78
C MET A 15 11.37 32.95 -24.05
N SER A 16 11.55 34.26 -24.23
CA SER A 16 12.54 35.02 -23.46
C SER A 16 12.06 35.27 -22.02
N GLN A 17 12.99 35.48 -21.08
CA GLN A 17 12.65 35.84 -19.70
C GLN A 17 11.76 37.09 -19.65
N VAL A 18 12.07 38.12 -20.46
CA VAL A 18 11.28 39.35 -20.57
C VAL A 18 9.83 39.06 -21.01
N LYS A 19 9.64 38.15 -21.97
CA LYS A 19 8.32 37.76 -22.44
C LYS A 19 7.55 36.97 -21.37
N LEU A 20 8.24 36.08 -20.66
CA LEU A 20 7.64 35.25 -19.61
C LEU A 20 7.21 36.09 -18.39
N CYS A 21 8.05 37.00 -17.91
CA CYS A 21 7.79 37.77 -16.69
C CYS A 21 6.79 38.93 -16.88
N LYS A 22 6.48 39.32 -18.12
CA LYS A 22 5.62 40.48 -18.45
C LYS A 22 4.28 40.44 -17.71
N GLY A 23 4.00 41.45 -16.89
CA GLY A 23 2.75 41.54 -16.12
C GLY A 23 2.64 40.53 -14.96
N ILE A 24 3.72 39.85 -14.59
CA ILE A 24 3.78 38.94 -13.43
C ILE A 24 4.82 39.42 -12.42
N CYS A 25 6.06 39.62 -12.87
CA CYS A 25 7.18 40.04 -12.01
C CYS A 25 8.25 40.79 -12.83
N THR A 26 9.31 41.26 -12.16
CA THR A 26 10.44 41.89 -12.86
C THR A 26 11.32 40.83 -13.53
N GLN A 27 12.01 41.18 -14.62
CA GLN A 27 13.00 40.29 -15.24
C GLN A 27 14.09 39.88 -14.24
N SER A 28 14.49 40.78 -13.34
CA SER A 28 15.47 40.49 -12.29
C SER A 28 14.98 39.37 -11.35
N THR A 29 13.71 39.42 -10.94
CA THR A 29 13.09 38.36 -10.13
C THR A 29 13.14 37.00 -10.83
N LEU A 30 12.75 36.95 -12.12
CA LEU A 30 12.80 35.73 -12.91
C LEU A 30 14.23 35.23 -13.13
N SER A 31 15.18 36.12 -13.39
CA SER A 31 16.59 35.76 -13.57
C SER A 31 17.21 35.21 -12.28
N LYS A 32 16.89 35.77 -11.11
CA LYS A 32 17.35 35.24 -9.81
C LYS A 32 16.75 33.87 -9.51
N PHE A 33 15.51 33.64 -9.92
CA PHE A 33 14.88 32.34 -9.83
C PHE A 33 15.60 31.31 -10.72
N GLU A 34 15.78 31.61 -12.01
CA GLU A 34 16.40 30.67 -12.97
C GLU A 34 17.89 30.41 -12.69
N ASN A 35 18.66 31.42 -12.29
CA ASN A 35 20.12 31.30 -12.17
C ASN A 35 20.61 30.96 -10.76
N ASN A 36 19.92 31.45 -9.72
CA ASN A 36 20.41 31.40 -8.34
C ASN A 36 19.46 30.65 -7.40
N GLY A 37 18.40 30.04 -7.93
CA GLY A 37 17.43 29.28 -7.13
C GLY A 37 16.56 30.10 -6.18
N HIS A 38 16.53 31.43 -6.32
CA HIS A 38 15.75 32.28 -5.41
C HIS A 38 14.26 32.17 -5.74
N VAL A 39 13.53 31.41 -4.92
CA VAL A 39 12.12 31.11 -5.13
C VAL A 39 11.27 32.36 -4.90
N PRO A 40 10.51 32.84 -5.91
CA PRO A 40 9.60 33.97 -5.74
C PRO A 40 8.38 33.56 -4.91
N SER A 41 7.51 34.52 -4.57
CA SER A 41 6.24 34.19 -3.90
C SER A 41 5.43 33.15 -4.69
N LEU A 42 4.67 32.31 -3.98
CA LEU A 42 3.87 31.24 -4.60
C LEU A 42 2.91 31.76 -5.68
N ASN A 43 2.33 32.95 -5.48
CA ASN A 43 1.46 33.61 -6.47
C ASN A 43 2.21 33.95 -7.77
N ILE A 44 3.46 34.45 -7.67
CA ILE A 44 4.30 34.71 -8.83
C ILE A 44 4.69 33.41 -9.51
N LEU A 45 5.12 32.41 -8.74
CA LEU A 45 5.53 31.11 -9.27
C LEU A 45 4.39 30.40 -10.01
N ASN A 46 3.18 30.35 -9.43
CA ASN A 46 1.98 29.79 -10.07
C ASN A 46 1.70 30.44 -11.43
N LYS A 47 1.67 31.79 -11.48
CA LYS A 47 1.41 32.52 -12.73
C LYS A 47 2.47 32.30 -13.81
N LEU A 48 3.74 32.15 -13.40
CA LEU A 48 4.83 31.85 -14.33
C LEU A 48 4.71 30.42 -14.87
N CYS A 49 4.42 29.44 -14.01
CA CYS A 49 4.18 28.06 -14.42
C CYS A 49 2.98 27.95 -15.36
N GLU A 50 1.85 28.58 -15.02
CA GLU A 50 0.63 28.57 -15.83
C GLU A 50 0.90 29.07 -17.26
N ARG A 51 1.70 30.14 -17.39
CA ARG A 51 2.09 30.69 -18.70
C ARG A 51 2.98 29.75 -19.52
N LEU A 52 3.69 28.83 -18.87
CA LEU A 52 4.47 27.77 -19.52
C LEU A 52 3.65 26.50 -19.79
N GLY A 53 2.38 26.47 -19.39
CA GLY A 53 1.53 25.29 -19.41
C GLY A 53 1.99 24.24 -18.40
N LEU A 54 2.54 24.69 -17.26
CA LEU A 54 2.95 23.87 -16.13
C LEU A 54 2.12 24.23 -14.89
N SER A 55 1.99 23.27 -14.00
CA SER A 55 1.68 23.46 -12.58
C SER A 55 2.96 23.64 -11.77
N VAL A 56 2.85 24.16 -10.56
CA VAL A 56 4.02 24.18 -9.64
C VAL A 56 4.46 22.77 -9.29
N ASP A 57 3.54 21.81 -9.22
CA ASP A 57 3.83 20.40 -8.98
C ASP A 57 4.71 19.79 -10.08
N ASP A 58 4.60 20.26 -11.33
CA ASP A 58 5.47 19.82 -12.43
C ASP A 58 6.94 20.10 -12.15
N LEU A 59 7.26 21.17 -11.41
CA LEU A 59 8.63 21.52 -11.03
C LEU A 59 9.21 20.56 -9.98
N TYR A 60 8.43 19.62 -9.47
CA TYR A 60 8.87 18.61 -8.52
C TYR A 60 8.92 17.20 -9.14
N LYS A 61 8.54 17.05 -10.41
CA LYS A 61 8.41 15.74 -11.08
C LYS A 61 9.73 14.99 -11.29
N ASN A 62 10.87 15.68 -11.41
CA ASN A 62 12.17 15.03 -11.68
C ASN A 62 13.15 15.04 -10.51
N SER A 63 12.82 15.67 -9.37
CA SER A 63 13.63 15.47 -8.17
C SER A 63 13.12 14.22 -7.47
N THR A 64 13.93 13.17 -7.45
CA THR A 64 13.74 11.98 -6.60
C THR A 64 13.52 12.35 -5.14
N ASP A 65 13.98 13.52 -4.73
CA ASP A 65 13.79 14.08 -3.38
C ASP A 65 12.47 14.84 -3.18
N SER A 66 11.58 14.92 -4.19
CA SER A 66 10.29 15.59 -3.98
C SER A 66 9.32 14.73 -3.18
N THR A 67 8.55 15.38 -2.32
CA THR A 67 7.43 14.76 -1.60
C THR A 67 6.41 14.13 -2.55
N SER A 68 6.21 14.70 -3.74
CA SER A 68 5.29 14.14 -4.74
C SER A 68 5.82 12.84 -5.34
N TYR A 69 7.11 12.79 -5.71
CA TYR A 69 7.74 11.59 -6.22
C TYR A 69 7.72 10.47 -5.18
N MET A 70 8.14 10.77 -3.95
CA MET A 70 8.10 9.82 -2.83
C MET A 70 6.71 9.25 -2.62
N ARG A 71 5.67 10.10 -2.63
CA ARG A 71 4.29 9.65 -2.52
C ARG A 71 3.93 8.67 -3.64
N THR A 72 4.27 8.99 -4.89
CA THR A 72 4.00 8.11 -6.04
C THR A 72 4.70 6.76 -5.90
N VAL A 73 5.96 6.73 -5.45
CA VAL A 73 6.70 5.47 -5.23
C VAL A 73 6.08 4.68 -4.08
N LEU A 74 5.76 5.32 -2.95
CA LEU A 74 5.14 4.66 -1.81
C LEU A 74 3.74 4.10 -2.13
N GLU A 75 2.94 4.81 -2.93
CA GLU A 75 1.65 4.31 -3.45
C GLU A 75 1.84 3.15 -4.44
N ARG A 76 2.92 3.16 -5.22
CA ARG A 76 3.28 2.03 -6.10
C ARG A 76 3.62 0.80 -5.28
N ILE A 77 4.41 0.95 -4.23
CA ILE A 77 4.78 -0.14 -3.31
C ILE A 77 3.52 -0.77 -2.69
N GLU A 78 2.52 0.02 -2.28
CA GLU A 78 1.26 -0.53 -1.77
C GLU A 78 0.58 -1.46 -2.77
N ARG A 79 0.54 -1.08 -4.05
CA ARG A 79 -0.05 -1.91 -5.11
C ARG A 79 0.78 -3.17 -5.38
N GLU A 80 2.10 -3.06 -5.36
CA GLU A 80 3.01 -4.21 -5.52
C GLU A 80 2.83 -5.23 -4.38
N PHE A 81 2.65 -4.76 -3.13
CA PHE A 81 2.28 -5.62 -2.00
C PHE A 81 0.94 -6.32 -2.19
N MET A 82 -0.06 -5.62 -2.73
CA MET A 82 -1.36 -6.22 -3.02
C MET A 82 -1.25 -7.38 -4.00
N MET A 83 -0.31 -7.28 -4.94
CA MET A 83 -0.05 -8.30 -5.95
C MET A 83 0.92 -9.40 -5.52
N GLU A 84 1.48 -9.33 -4.30
CA GLU A 84 2.52 -10.24 -3.82
C GLU A 84 3.80 -10.20 -4.69
N SER A 85 4.03 -9.06 -5.37
CA SER A 85 5.17 -8.76 -6.24
C SER A 85 6.39 -8.31 -5.43
N TYR A 86 6.90 -9.20 -4.58
CA TYR A 86 8.00 -8.86 -3.66
C TYR A 86 9.31 -8.41 -4.34
N PRO A 87 9.73 -8.95 -5.49
CA PRO A 87 10.90 -8.43 -6.21
C PRO A 87 10.74 -6.94 -6.59
N GLU A 88 9.57 -6.54 -7.07
CA GLU A 88 9.23 -5.18 -7.43
C GLU A 88 9.17 -4.27 -6.21
N VAL A 89 8.58 -4.75 -5.10
CA VAL A 89 8.60 -4.05 -3.81
C VAL A 89 10.03 -3.74 -3.39
N ALA A 90 10.93 -4.72 -3.48
CA ALA A 90 12.34 -4.54 -3.11
C ALA A 90 13.02 -3.47 -3.98
N GLN A 91 12.77 -3.48 -5.29
CA GLN A 91 13.28 -2.47 -6.21
C GLN A 91 12.75 -1.07 -5.87
N SER A 92 11.44 -0.93 -5.71
CA SER A 92 10.80 0.34 -5.38
C SER A 92 11.25 0.90 -4.02
N LEU A 93 11.44 0.06 -3.01
CA LEU A 93 11.96 0.49 -1.71
C LEU A 93 13.39 1.03 -1.77
N ASN A 94 14.20 0.56 -2.72
CA ASN A 94 15.58 1.05 -2.92
C ASN A 94 15.63 2.41 -3.64
N GLU A 95 14.54 2.87 -4.24
CA GLU A 95 14.45 4.21 -4.84
C GLU A 95 14.27 5.32 -3.80
N ILE A 96 13.91 4.96 -2.56
CA ILE A 96 13.59 5.93 -1.50
C ILE A 96 14.71 5.96 -0.47
N ASP A 97 15.34 7.12 -0.31
CA ASP A 97 16.12 7.45 0.88
C ASP A 97 15.19 8.02 1.95
N VAL A 98 15.05 7.31 3.07
CA VAL A 98 14.20 7.75 4.19
C VAL A 98 14.63 9.09 4.79
N ASN A 99 15.92 9.44 4.69
CA ASN A 99 16.47 10.66 5.26
C ASN A 99 16.02 11.91 4.49
N THR A 100 15.62 11.75 3.22
CA THR A 100 15.12 12.86 2.40
C THR A 100 13.62 13.08 2.58
N ILE A 101 12.90 12.14 3.21
CA ILE A 101 11.48 12.28 3.51
C ILE A 101 11.31 13.30 4.65
N ASN A 102 10.70 14.45 4.35
CA ASN A 102 10.41 15.47 5.38
C ASN A 102 8.97 15.40 5.93
N ASN A 103 8.11 14.56 5.33
CA ASN A 103 6.71 14.42 5.73
C ASN A 103 6.52 13.21 6.66
N THR A 104 5.99 13.45 7.87
CA THR A 104 5.76 12.42 8.90
C THR A 104 4.89 11.26 8.40
N THR A 105 3.80 11.55 7.68
CA THR A 105 2.91 10.55 7.11
C THR A 105 3.62 9.64 6.11
N LEU A 106 4.42 10.22 5.21
CA LEU A 106 5.22 9.45 4.25
C LEU A 106 6.34 8.65 4.95
N LYS A 107 6.92 9.17 6.05
CA LYS A 107 7.88 8.39 6.86
C LYS A 107 7.22 7.16 7.46
N MET A 108 6.04 7.31 8.08
CA MET A 108 5.28 6.17 8.60
C MET A 108 4.93 5.17 7.49
N GLN A 109 4.53 5.69 6.32
CA GLN A 109 4.24 4.85 5.15
C GLN A 109 5.47 4.04 4.72
N TYR A 110 6.63 4.69 4.60
CA TYR A 110 7.89 4.02 4.30
C TYR A 110 8.25 2.95 5.34
N TYR A 111 8.18 3.30 6.63
CA TYR A 111 8.60 2.39 7.69
C TYR A 111 7.70 1.14 7.78
N TYR A 112 6.38 1.28 7.65
CA TYR A 112 5.54 0.08 7.70
C TYR A 112 5.78 -0.78 6.46
N GLN A 113 6.04 -0.18 5.30
CA GLN A 113 6.33 -0.93 4.06
C GLN A 113 7.64 -1.71 4.19
N LYS A 114 8.70 -1.10 4.74
CA LYS A 114 9.95 -1.81 5.06
C LYS A 114 9.71 -2.92 6.08
N GLY A 115 9.01 -2.64 7.18
CA GLY A 115 8.70 -3.62 8.20
C GLY A 115 7.89 -4.81 7.67
N LEU A 116 6.84 -4.54 6.89
CA LEU A 116 5.98 -5.56 6.30
C LEU A 116 6.74 -6.39 5.25
N PHE A 117 7.56 -5.76 4.41
CA PHE A 117 8.43 -6.48 3.47
C PHE A 117 9.34 -7.46 4.22
N THR A 118 10.03 -6.99 5.27
CA THR A 118 10.92 -7.83 6.09
C THR A 118 10.16 -8.98 6.76
N ALA A 119 8.99 -8.70 7.33
CA ALA A 119 8.14 -9.69 7.98
C ALA A 119 7.62 -10.78 7.02
N LEU A 120 7.40 -10.46 5.74
CA LEU A 120 6.89 -11.40 4.74
C LEU A 120 7.99 -12.16 3.99
N THR A 121 9.20 -11.61 3.88
CA THR A 121 10.29 -12.17 3.06
C THR A 121 11.39 -12.89 3.85
N ASN A 122 11.19 -13.15 5.15
CA ASN A 122 12.22 -13.71 6.05
C ASN A 122 13.46 -12.82 6.16
N GLY A 123 13.28 -11.49 6.12
CA GLY A 123 14.36 -10.58 6.44
C GLY A 123 14.71 -10.63 7.94
N LYS A 124 15.75 -9.89 8.34
CA LYS A 124 16.23 -9.87 9.72
C LYS A 124 15.16 -9.31 10.66
N SER A 125 14.85 -10.04 11.72
CA SER A 125 13.83 -9.64 12.69
C SER A 125 14.17 -8.33 13.39
N GLU A 126 15.44 -8.07 13.67
CA GLU A 126 15.90 -6.84 14.33
C GLU A 126 15.58 -5.59 13.50
N GLU A 127 15.75 -5.67 12.18
CA GLU A 127 15.39 -4.58 11.27
C GLU A 127 13.87 -4.39 11.23
N MET A 128 13.10 -5.47 11.17
CA MET A 128 11.63 -5.42 11.22
C MET A 128 11.14 -4.73 12.49
N PHE A 129 11.65 -5.13 13.66
CA PHE A 129 11.29 -4.51 14.93
C PHE A 129 11.69 -3.03 14.98
N PHE A 130 12.88 -2.69 14.47
CA PHE A 130 13.30 -1.30 14.35
C PHE A 130 12.33 -0.49 13.47
N TYR A 131 11.97 -0.97 12.28
CA TYR A 131 11.06 -0.23 11.40
C TYR A 131 9.68 -0.02 12.04
N PHE A 132 9.15 -1.01 12.77
CA PHE A 132 7.88 -0.85 13.47
C PHE A 132 7.99 0.04 14.72
N SER A 133 9.11 0.01 15.47
CA SER A 133 9.30 0.91 16.60
C SER A 133 9.41 2.37 16.17
N ARG A 134 9.96 2.66 14.98
CA ARG A 134 9.93 4.02 14.39
C ARG A 134 8.50 4.56 14.26
N ILE A 135 7.50 3.69 14.10
CA ILE A 135 6.09 4.12 14.07
C ILE A 135 5.54 4.15 15.50
N LEU A 136 5.60 3.01 16.19
CA LEU A 136 4.88 2.79 17.44
C LEU A 136 5.44 3.59 18.63
N ASP A 137 6.72 3.94 18.60
CA ASP A 137 7.44 4.52 19.73
C ASP A 137 8.02 5.92 19.41
N ASP A 138 7.77 6.47 18.21
CA ASP A 138 8.27 7.80 17.79
C ASP A 138 7.22 8.56 16.96
N LEU A 139 6.92 8.10 15.74
CA LEU A 139 6.09 8.88 14.80
C LEU A 139 4.58 8.90 15.14
N ASP A 140 4.08 7.87 15.83
CA ASP A 140 2.68 7.73 16.24
C ASP A 140 2.57 7.06 17.62
N GLU A 141 3.28 7.58 18.64
CA GLU A 141 3.33 7.01 20.00
C GLU A 141 1.96 6.73 20.65
N ARG A 142 0.93 7.49 20.26
CA ARG A 142 -0.44 7.33 20.77
C ARG A 142 -1.28 6.33 19.98
N HIS A 143 -0.70 5.70 18.95
CA HIS A 143 -1.31 4.73 18.05
C HIS A 143 -2.65 5.21 17.46
N GLN A 144 -2.68 6.45 16.99
CA GLN A 144 -3.91 7.10 16.52
C GLN A 144 -4.19 6.84 15.04
N THR A 145 -3.17 6.44 14.28
CA THR A 145 -3.27 6.31 12.83
C THR A 145 -3.29 4.85 12.39
N ILE A 146 -3.83 4.60 11.19
CA ILE A 146 -3.82 3.28 10.56
C ILE A 146 -2.41 2.67 10.46
N TYR A 147 -1.35 3.49 10.42
CA TYR A 147 0.03 3.02 10.30
C TYR A 147 0.46 2.19 11.52
N SER A 148 0.04 2.57 12.72
CA SER A 148 0.28 1.78 13.94
C SER A 148 -0.39 0.40 13.87
N TYR A 149 -1.59 0.33 13.31
CA TYR A 149 -2.31 -0.93 13.15
C TYR A 149 -1.74 -1.80 12.03
N ILE A 150 -1.16 -1.22 10.98
CA ILE A 150 -0.38 -1.99 10.00
C ILE A 150 0.92 -2.50 10.62
N ALA A 151 1.58 -1.73 11.50
CA ALA A 151 2.74 -2.21 12.24
C ALA A 151 2.38 -3.41 13.14
N TYR A 152 1.23 -3.35 13.83
CA TYR A 152 0.70 -4.49 14.57
C TYR A 152 0.39 -5.70 13.67
N VAL A 153 -0.15 -5.51 12.48
CA VAL A 153 -0.32 -6.59 11.49
C VAL A 153 1.02 -7.23 11.14
N GLY A 154 2.06 -6.43 10.89
CA GLY A 154 3.39 -6.93 10.59
C GLY A 154 3.98 -7.75 11.73
N LEU A 155 3.90 -7.24 12.97
CA LEU A 155 4.32 -7.95 14.18
C LEU A 155 3.54 -9.25 14.39
N GLY A 156 2.20 -9.19 14.31
CA GLY A 156 1.34 -10.35 14.45
C GLY A 156 1.61 -11.42 13.39
N THR A 157 1.84 -11.00 12.15
CA THR A 157 2.22 -11.90 11.05
C THR A 157 3.57 -12.56 11.33
N PHE A 158 4.57 -11.81 11.80
CA PHE A 158 5.86 -12.38 12.19
C PHE A 158 5.72 -13.45 13.29
N TYR A 159 5.02 -13.13 14.38
CA TYR A 159 4.79 -14.07 15.49
C TYR A 159 4.03 -15.32 15.04
N LEU A 160 3.04 -15.17 14.17
CA LEU A 160 2.29 -16.29 13.59
C LEU A 160 3.22 -17.23 12.80
N ARG A 161 4.17 -16.69 12.03
CA ARG A 161 5.12 -17.48 11.22
C ARG A 161 6.11 -18.29 12.06
N ILE A 162 6.51 -17.78 13.23
CA ILE A 162 7.35 -18.50 14.19
C ILE A 162 6.53 -19.34 15.18
N ASN A 163 5.25 -19.57 14.89
CA ASN A 163 4.31 -20.38 15.67
C ASN A 163 4.06 -19.87 17.11
N GLN A 164 4.25 -18.57 17.34
CA GLN A 164 3.95 -17.88 18.59
C GLN A 164 2.53 -17.31 18.54
N ILE A 165 1.53 -18.20 18.67
CA ILE A 165 0.12 -17.88 18.44
C ILE A 165 -0.43 -16.88 19.47
N LYS A 166 0.02 -16.95 20.73
CA LYS A 166 -0.47 -16.04 21.79
C LYS A 166 -0.05 -14.60 21.51
N GLU A 167 1.20 -14.41 21.14
CA GLU A 167 1.80 -13.14 20.77
C GLU A 167 1.17 -12.60 19.49
N ALA A 168 0.94 -13.46 18.49
CA ALA A 168 0.20 -13.07 17.28
C ALA A 168 -1.21 -12.59 17.61
N SER A 169 -1.92 -13.32 18.47
CA SER A 169 -3.29 -12.98 18.91
C SER A 169 -3.34 -11.61 19.56
N PHE A 170 -2.39 -11.29 20.44
CA PHE A 170 -2.31 -9.98 21.10
C PHE A 170 -2.29 -8.82 20.10
N TYR A 171 -1.50 -8.92 19.02
CA TYR A 171 -1.44 -7.87 18.01
C TYR A 171 -2.69 -7.82 17.13
N PHE A 172 -3.21 -8.98 16.69
CA PHE A 172 -4.41 -9.01 15.85
C PHE A 172 -5.68 -8.60 16.60
N GLU A 173 -5.76 -8.79 17.92
CA GLU A 173 -6.85 -8.25 18.74
C GLU A 173 -6.89 -6.71 18.70
N LYS A 174 -5.73 -6.05 18.81
CA LYS A 174 -5.64 -4.58 18.67
C LYS A 174 -6.12 -4.11 17.29
N VAL A 175 -5.75 -4.85 16.24
CA VAL A 175 -6.16 -4.53 14.86
C VAL A 175 -7.66 -4.72 14.68
N ALA A 176 -8.23 -5.82 15.19
CA ALA A 176 -9.66 -6.08 15.13
C ALA A 176 -10.47 -4.99 15.86
N GLN A 177 -10.06 -4.59 17.06
CA GLN A 177 -10.70 -3.52 17.81
C GLN A 177 -10.69 -2.19 17.05
N TYR A 178 -9.58 -1.86 16.38
CA TYR A 178 -9.50 -0.67 15.54
C TYR A 178 -10.46 -0.70 14.35
N ILE A 179 -10.53 -1.84 13.65
CA ILE A 179 -11.45 -2.02 12.52
C ILE A 179 -12.90 -1.87 12.98
N GLU A 180 -13.27 -2.44 14.14
CA GLU A 180 -14.62 -2.34 14.71
C GLU A 180 -14.97 -0.91 15.12
N GLN A 181 -14.08 -0.22 15.83
CA GLN A 181 -14.32 1.13 16.34
C GLN A 181 -14.40 2.19 15.23
N ASN A 182 -13.70 1.97 14.12
CA ASN A 182 -13.56 2.96 13.04
C ASN A 182 -14.29 2.55 11.75
N GLU A 183 -15.20 1.57 11.80
CA GLU A 183 -15.84 1.00 10.59
C GLU A 183 -16.43 2.08 9.69
N LYS A 184 -17.21 3.02 10.23
CA LYS A 184 -17.85 4.09 9.43
C LYS A 184 -16.85 4.99 8.71
N GLU A 185 -15.72 5.28 9.36
CA GLU A 185 -14.69 6.17 8.80
C GLU A 185 -13.84 5.45 7.76
N LEU A 186 -13.43 4.20 8.06
CA LEU A 186 -12.61 3.39 7.17
C LEU A 186 -13.32 3.13 5.83
N TYR A 187 -14.62 2.82 5.87
CA TYR A 187 -15.40 2.52 4.65
C TYR A 187 -16.12 3.76 4.07
N SER A 188 -15.72 4.98 4.46
CA SER A 188 -16.27 6.21 3.87
C SER A 188 -15.74 6.46 2.46
N LYS A 189 -16.59 6.99 1.56
CA LYS A 189 -16.23 7.29 0.16
C LYS A 189 -15.16 8.36 0.02
N ASP A 190 -14.95 9.18 1.04
CA ASP A 190 -13.99 10.28 1.03
C ASP A 190 -12.55 9.81 1.27
N ASN A 191 -12.35 8.54 1.67
CA ASN A 191 -11.03 7.99 1.98
C ASN A 191 -10.33 7.35 0.76
N VAL A 192 -10.28 8.11 -0.34
CA VAL A 192 -9.86 7.65 -1.68
C VAL A 192 -8.44 7.09 -1.73
N ASN A 193 -7.59 7.30 -0.72
CA ASN A 193 -6.20 6.82 -0.70
C ASN A 193 -5.84 5.88 0.47
N ALA A 194 -6.78 5.49 1.35
CA ALA A 194 -6.48 4.55 2.44
C ALA A 194 -7.02 3.14 2.21
N TYR A 195 -7.83 2.90 1.17
CA TYR A 195 -8.46 1.60 0.96
C TYR A 195 -7.45 0.45 0.84
N LEU A 196 -6.25 0.68 0.27
CA LEU A 196 -5.19 -0.34 0.22
C LEU A 196 -4.69 -0.72 1.60
N ARG A 197 -4.50 0.26 2.48
CA ARG A 197 -4.11 0.05 3.87
C ARG A 197 -5.20 -0.68 4.65
N ILE A 198 -6.46 -0.34 4.40
CA ILE A 198 -7.61 -1.02 5.00
C ILE A 198 -7.66 -2.48 4.54
N LEU A 199 -7.51 -2.73 3.23
CA LEU A 199 -7.45 -4.08 2.68
C LEU A 199 -6.29 -4.88 3.27
N THR A 200 -5.13 -4.24 3.51
CA THR A 200 -3.99 -4.87 4.19
C THR A 200 -4.39 -5.37 5.57
N ILE A 201 -4.92 -4.49 6.43
CA ILE A 201 -5.26 -4.89 7.80
C ILE A 201 -6.39 -5.93 7.84
N VAL A 202 -7.38 -5.79 6.96
CA VAL A 202 -8.51 -6.73 6.86
C VAL A 202 -8.04 -8.11 6.40
N TYR A 203 -7.23 -8.18 5.35
CA TYR A 203 -6.75 -9.45 4.80
C TYR A 203 -5.88 -10.22 5.79
N PHE A 204 -4.89 -9.56 6.41
CA PHE A 204 -4.00 -10.25 7.33
C PHE A 204 -4.74 -10.65 8.61
N THR A 205 -5.69 -9.86 9.07
CA THR A 205 -6.56 -10.23 10.20
C THR A 205 -7.45 -11.43 9.83
N ALA A 206 -7.97 -11.49 8.61
CA ALA A 206 -8.70 -12.66 8.11
C ALA A 206 -7.82 -13.91 8.06
N ASP A 207 -6.61 -13.81 7.49
CA ASP A 207 -5.70 -14.97 7.40
C ASP A 207 -5.27 -15.46 8.78
N PHE A 208 -5.05 -14.55 9.75
CA PHE A 208 -4.83 -14.91 11.15
C PHE A 208 -6.00 -15.71 11.73
N TYR A 209 -7.24 -15.21 11.60
CA TYR A 209 -8.41 -15.92 12.11
C TYR A 209 -8.58 -17.31 11.48
N ILE A 210 -8.33 -17.43 10.17
CA ILE A 210 -8.33 -18.72 9.46
C ILE A 210 -7.26 -19.66 10.03
N LYS A 211 -6.07 -19.15 10.35
CA LYS A 211 -4.96 -19.94 10.91
C LYS A 211 -5.22 -20.43 12.33
N VAL A 212 -6.00 -19.69 13.12
CA VAL A 212 -6.45 -20.13 14.46
C VAL A 212 -7.82 -20.82 14.44
N HIS A 213 -8.33 -21.15 13.25
CA HIS A 213 -9.61 -21.83 13.02
C HIS A 213 -10.87 -21.07 13.48
N ASP A 214 -10.77 -19.75 13.70
CA ASP A 214 -11.93 -18.88 13.93
C ASP A 214 -12.53 -18.45 12.58
N TYR A 215 -13.18 -19.40 11.91
CA TYR A 215 -13.69 -19.20 10.56
C TYR A 215 -14.83 -18.18 10.48
N GLU A 216 -15.59 -17.96 11.55
CA GLU A 216 -16.65 -16.95 11.58
C GLU A 216 -16.06 -15.54 11.48
N LYS A 217 -15.09 -15.20 12.33
CA LYS A 217 -14.42 -13.90 12.25
C LYS A 217 -13.60 -13.76 10.97
N GLY A 218 -12.96 -14.84 10.51
CA GLY A 218 -12.28 -14.87 9.22
C GLY A 218 -13.22 -14.53 8.06
N GLN A 219 -14.42 -15.11 8.05
CA GLN A 219 -15.44 -14.86 7.02
C GLN A 219 -15.96 -13.43 7.06
N ASP A 220 -16.19 -12.87 8.24
CA ASP A 220 -16.58 -11.46 8.38
C ASP A 220 -15.54 -10.52 7.77
N MET A 221 -14.26 -10.70 8.11
CA MET A 221 -13.17 -9.90 7.54
C MET A 221 -13.08 -10.07 6.01
N VAL A 222 -13.17 -11.30 5.49
CA VAL A 222 -13.16 -11.56 4.04
C VAL A 222 -14.33 -10.85 3.35
N ASN A 223 -15.54 -10.91 3.91
CA ASN A 223 -16.71 -10.25 3.36
C ASN A 223 -16.55 -8.72 3.32
N ARG A 224 -16.03 -8.12 4.39
CA ARG A 224 -15.72 -6.68 4.44
C ARG A 224 -14.71 -6.29 3.37
N GLY A 225 -13.65 -7.10 3.18
CA GLY A 225 -12.66 -6.89 2.13
C GLY A 225 -13.26 -6.97 0.72
N ILE A 226 -14.10 -7.99 0.44
CA ILE A 226 -14.75 -8.15 -0.86
C ILE A 226 -15.70 -6.99 -1.14
N ARG A 227 -16.48 -6.54 -0.14
CA ARG A 227 -17.35 -5.38 -0.26
C ARG A 227 -16.56 -4.13 -0.65
N LEU A 228 -15.46 -3.85 0.06
CA LEU A 228 -14.59 -2.71 -0.25
C LEU A 228 -14.00 -2.80 -1.66
N CYS A 229 -13.54 -3.98 -2.08
CA CYS A 229 -13.06 -4.17 -3.45
C CYS A 229 -14.18 -3.93 -4.49
N SER A 230 -15.40 -4.37 -4.23
CA SER A 230 -16.54 -4.17 -5.12
C SER A 230 -16.90 -2.69 -5.26
N GLU A 231 -16.97 -1.97 -4.14
CA GLU A 231 -17.33 -0.54 -4.10
C GLU A 231 -16.27 0.34 -4.77
N GLN A 232 -15.00 -0.03 -4.67
CA GLN A 232 -13.88 0.69 -5.27
C GLN A 232 -13.45 0.14 -6.64
N HIS A 233 -14.18 -0.85 -7.18
CA HIS A 233 -13.87 -1.52 -8.45
C HIS A 233 -12.44 -2.13 -8.54
N MET A 234 -11.95 -2.66 -7.42
CA MET A 234 -10.59 -3.19 -7.26
C MET A 234 -10.53 -4.69 -7.58
N THR A 235 -10.25 -5.03 -8.85
CA THR A 235 -10.23 -6.43 -9.30
C THR A 235 -8.96 -7.20 -8.89
N TYR A 236 -7.84 -6.50 -8.69
CA TYR A 236 -6.54 -7.15 -8.48
C TYR A 236 -6.33 -7.74 -7.07
N TYR A 237 -7.12 -7.31 -6.08
CA TYR A 237 -7.05 -7.84 -4.72
C TYR A 237 -8.06 -8.96 -4.44
N LEU A 238 -9.14 -9.02 -5.22
CA LEU A 238 -10.17 -10.07 -5.12
C LEU A 238 -9.62 -11.51 -5.17
N PRO A 239 -8.58 -11.86 -5.95
CA PRO A 239 -8.02 -13.22 -5.94
C PRO A 239 -7.63 -13.66 -4.54
N ARG A 240 -6.96 -12.79 -3.78
CA ARG A 240 -6.46 -13.13 -2.44
C ARG A 240 -7.60 -13.34 -1.45
N LEU A 241 -8.63 -12.51 -1.52
CA LEU A 241 -9.81 -12.62 -0.66
C LEU A 241 -10.66 -13.86 -1.00
N LYS A 242 -10.85 -14.16 -2.28
CA LYS A 242 -11.57 -15.37 -2.73
C LYS A 242 -10.80 -16.65 -2.39
N PHE A 243 -9.47 -16.61 -2.44
CA PHE A 243 -8.63 -17.69 -1.94
C PHE A 243 -8.82 -17.93 -0.42
N LEU A 244 -8.91 -16.87 0.39
CA LEU A 244 -9.22 -17.01 1.82
C LEU A 244 -10.64 -17.54 2.05
N ALA A 245 -11.63 -17.11 1.27
CA ALA A 245 -12.99 -17.66 1.31
C ALA A 245 -13.00 -19.17 1.03
N ALA A 246 -12.23 -19.63 0.03
CA ALA A 246 -12.09 -21.06 -0.25
C ALA A 246 -11.46 -21.83 0.92
N LYS A 247 -10.42 -21.28 1.57
CA LYS A 247 -9.83 -21.88 2.79
C LYS A 247 -10.85 -22.00 3.92
N ILE A 248 -11.69 -20.98 4.12
CA ILE A 248 -12.78 -21.00 5.10
C ILE A 248 -13.80 -22.09 4.74
N ALA A 249 -14.23 -22.16 3.49
CA ALA A 249 -15.20 -23.15 3.03
C ALA A 249 -14.68 -24.58 3.25
N ILE A 250 -13.41 -24.84 2.93
CA ILE A 250 -12.74 -26.12 3.23
C ILE A 250 -12.70 -26.40 4.74
N GLY A 251 -12.33 -25.41 5.55
CA GLY A 251 -12.24 -25.54 7.00
C GLY A 251 -13.58 -25.76 7.71
N LYS A 252 -14.68 -25.35 7.08
CA LYS A 252 -16.06 -25.54 7.54
C LYS A 252 -16.77 -26.74 6.88
N ASP A 253 -16.01 -27.59 6.18
CA ASP A 253 -16.52 -28.76 5.45
C ASP A 253 -17.72 -28.42 4.53
N ARG A 254 -17.65 -27.28 3.84
CA ARG A 254 -18.65 -26.86 2.87
C ARG A 254 -18.65 -27.78 1.64
N PRO A 255 -19.77 -27.86 0.90
CA PRO A 255 -19.86 -28.68 -0.30
C PRO A 255 -18.73 -28.39 -1.29
N LYS A 256 -18.21 -29.46 -1.92
CA LYS A 256 -17.13 -29.36 -2.90
C LYS A 256 -17.41 -28.35 -4.01
N GLU A 257 -18.65 -28.28 -4.48
CA GLU A 257 -19.09 -27.32 -5.48
C GLU A 257 -18.85 -25.86 -5.04
N GLU A 258 -19.13 -25.53 -3.78
CA GLU A 258 -18.90 -24.19 -3.22
C GLU A 258 -17.40 -23.85 -3.21
N VAL A 259 -16.57 -24.80 -2.79
CA VAL A 259 -15.10 -24.65 -2.78
C VAL A 259 -14.56 -24.46 -4.20
N ASP A 260 -14.99 -25.30 -5.14
CA ASP A 260 -14.54 -25.26 -6.54
C ASP A 260 -14.95 -23.94 -7.22
N ASN A 261 -16.15 -23.43 -6.93
CA ASN A 261 -16.62 -22.13 -7.40
C ASN A 261 -15.74 -20.99 -6.87
N LEU A 262 -15.46 -20.95 -5.57
CA LEU A 262 -14.60 -19.93 -4.96
C LEU A 262 -13.17 -19.94 -5.53
N LEU A 263 -12.59 -21.12 -5.73
CA LEU A 263 -11.26 -21.25 -6.34
C LEU A 263 -11.26 -20.84 -7.83
N THR A 264 -12.36 -21.08 -8.53
CA THR A 264 -12.53 -20.66 -9.94
C THR A 264 -12.63 -19.14 -10.06
N GLU A 265 -13.44 -18.49 -9.23
CA GLU A 265 -13.51 -17.03 -9.15
C GLU A 265 -12.14 -16.43 -8.82
N SER A 266 -11.47 -16.99 -7.80
CA SER A 266 -10.11 -16.59 -7.41
C SER A 266 -9.12 -16.68 -8.58
N SER A 267 -9.18 -17.78 -9.36
CA SER A 267 -8.31 -18.00 -10.52
C SER A 267 -8.62 -17.04 -11.67
N ALA A 268 -9.90 -16.77 -11.93
CA ALA A 268 -10.31 -15.84 -12.99
C ALA A 268 -9.76 -14.43 -12.75
N PHE A 269 -9.91 -13.91 -11.54
CA PHE A 269 -9.35 -12.60 -11.19
C PHE A 269 -7.82 -12.62 -11.18
N ALA A 270 -7.19 -13.72 -10.75
CA ALA A 270 -5.72 -13.81 -10.74
C ALA A 270 -5.15 -13.70 -12.17
N LYS A 271 -5.76 -14.43 -13.12
CA LYS A 271 -5.36 -14.42 -14.54
C LYS A 271 -5.55 -13.06 -15.20
N ILE A 272 -6.69 -12.40 -14.96
CA ILE A 272 -6.96 -11.06 -15.51
C ILE A 272 -5.88 -10.06 -15.04
N ASN A 273 -5.42 -10.20 -13.80
CA ASN A 273 -4.42 -9.30 -13.21
C ASN A 273 -2.97 -9.82 -13.31
N ARG A 274 -2.75 -10.95 -14.00
CA ARG A 274 -1.43 -11.61 -14.14
C ARG A 274 -0.74 -11.89 -12.80
N ASN A 275 -1.51 -12.33 -11.80
CA ASN A 275 -0.99 -12.67 -10.47
C ASN A 275 -0.59 -14.15 -10.40
N GLU A 276 0.63 -14.46 -10.84
CA GLU A 276 1.14 -15.83 -10.87
C GLU A 276 1.30 -16.45 -9.48
N VAL A 277 1.63 -15.64 -8.47
CA VAL A 277 1.82 -16.09 -7.08
C VAL A 277 0.52 -16.67 -6.52
N VAL A 278 -0.60 -15.96 -6.71
CA VAL A 278 -1.91 -16.44 -6.25
C VAL A 278 -2.36 -17.65 -7.07
N GLU A 279 -2.08 -17.70 -8.37
CA GLU A 279 -2.38 -18.89 -9.20
C GLU A 279 -1.68 -20.15 -8.68
N LEU A 280 -0.40 -20.05 -8.32
CA LEU A 280 0.34 -21.17 -7.73
C LEU A 280 -0.29 -21.65 -6.41
N ARG A 281 -0.68 -20.71 -5.54
CA ARG A 281 -1.35 -21.03 -4.26
C ARG A 281 -2.70 -21.70 -4.46
N ILE A 282 -3.50 -21.24 -5.42
CA ILE A 282 -4.79 -21.85 -5.79
C ILE A 282 -4.57 -23.30 -6.25
N ASN A 283 -3.58 -23.53 -7.11
CA ASN A 283 -3.30 -24.87 -7.63
C ASN A 283 -2.80 -25.81 -6.52
N ALA A 284 -1.96 -25.34 -5.61
CA ALA A 284 -1.55 -26.12 -4.44
C ALA A 284 -2.75 -26.52 -3.58
N LEU A 285 -3.64 -25.56 -3.26
CA LEU A 285 -4.83 -25.83 -2.45
C LEU A 285 -5.81 -26.81 -3.12
N ARG A 286 -5.97 -26.72 -4.46
CA ARG A 286 -6.78 -27.68 -5.23
C ARG A 286 -6.24 -29.11 -5.11
N ASN A 287 -4.92 -29.27 -5.18
CA ASN A 287 -4.27 -30.57 -5.07
C ASN A 287 -4.46 -31.15 -3.67
N GLU A 288 -4.15 -30.37 -2.63
CA GLU A 288 -4.33 -30.78 -1.22
C GLU A 288 -5.78 -31.20 -0.93
N TYR A 289 -6.76 -30.40 -1.38
CA TYR A 289 -8.18 -30.69 -1.17
C TYR A 289 -8.64 -31.94 -1.93
N SER A 290 -8.14 -32.16 -3.15
CA SER A 290 -8.45 -33.34 -3.95
C SER A 290 -7.88 -34.62 -3.34
N GLU A 291 -6.68 -34.57 -2.76
CA GLU A 291 -6.07 -35.71 -2.08
C GLU A 291 -6.80 -36.07 -0.78
N LYS A 292 -7.22 -35.06 0.01
CA LYS A 292 -8.01 -35.28 1.23
C LYS A 292 -9.32 -36.02 0.93
N ASN A 293 -10.09 -35.53 -0.05
CA ASN A 293 -11.36 -36.14 -0.44
C ASN A 293 -11.20 -37.58 -0.98
N LYS A 294 -10.07 -37.92 -1.61
CA LYS A 294 -9.78 -39.30 -2.05
C LYS A 294 -9.53 -40.25 -0.88
N LYS A 295 -8.90 -39.78 0.20
CA LYS A 295 -8.66 -40.56 1.42
C LYS A 295 -9.94 -40.78 2.22
N ASP A 296 -10.82 -39.78 2.28
CA ASP A 296 -12.10 -39.87 3.01
C ASP A 296 -13.15 -40.72 2.28
N SER A 297 -12.92 -41.06 1.00
CA SER A 297 -13.79 -41.91 0.17
C SER A 297 -13.33 -43.38 0.11
N GLN A 298 -12.23 -43.75 0.80
CA GLN A 298 -11.68 -45.10 0.90
C GLN A 298 -11.97 -45.70 2.28
#